data_AF-A0A1C6UW35-F1
#
_entry.id   AF-A0A1C6UW35-F1
#
_cell.length_a   1.000
_cell.length_b   1.000
_cell.length_c   1.000
_cell.angle_alpha   90.00
_cell.angle_beta   90.00
_cell.angle_gamma   90.00
#
_symmetry.space_group_name_H-M   'P 1'
#
loop_
_entity.id
_entity.type
_entity.pdbx_description
1 polymer ?
#
loop_
_entity_poly.entity_id
_entity_poly.type
_entity_poly.pdbx_seq_one_letter_code
_entity_poly.pdbx_strand_id
1 'polypeptide(L)'
;MQRLALFDLDDTLVNRGEAFRRWAAEFCRERGLPAAAVAWLVATDRDGCVPRDWFFGEVRDRFGLATSVDRLWADYRRRMPELVDCRPARHRLDQ
;
A
#
# COMPACT_ATOMS: atom_id res chain seq x y z
N MET A 1 -0.67 29.49 26.42
CA MET A 1 -0.76 28.01 26.44
C MET A 1 -0.42 27.49 25.05
N GLN A 2 0.58 26.62 24.91
CA GLN A 2 0.86 25.93 23.65
C GLN A 2 0.06 24.63 23.57
N ARG A 3 -0.43 24.31 22.37
CA ARG A 3 -1.15 23.05 22.08
C ARG A 3 -0.33 22.24 21.08
N LEU A 4 -0.25 20.93 21.31
CA LEU A 4 0.41 19.96 20.43
C LEU A 4 -0.65 19.02 19.83
N ALA A 5 -0.50 18.69 18.55
CA ALA A 5 -1.24 17.64 17.89
C ALA A 5 -0.26 16.68 17.19
N LEU A 6 -0.51 15.38 17.32
CA LEU A 6 0.22 14.33 16.65
C LEU A 6 -0.78 13.59 15.76
N PHE A 7 -0.48 13.52 14.47
CA PHE A 7 -1.28 12.81 13.50
C PHE A 7 -0.47 11.64 12.97
N ASP A 8 -1.10 10.48 12.93
CA ASP A 8 -0.65 9.41 12.06
C ASP A 8 -0.88 9.79 10.58
N LEU A 9 -0.15 9.15 9.66
CA LEU A 9 -0.28 9.37 8.23
C LEU A 9 -1.35 8.45 7.63
N ASP A 10 -1.15 7.14 7.81
CA ASP A 10 -1.79 6.10 7.02
C ASP A 10 -3.24 5.87 7.45
N ASP A 11 -4.16 5.98 6.50
CA ASP A 11 -5.62 5.91 6.72
C ASP A 11 -6.17 6.90 7.77
N THR A 12 -5.32 7.86 8.17
CA THR A 12 -5.62 9.06 8.94
C THR A 12 -5.67 10.27 8.00
N LEU A 13 -4.53 10.65 7.42
CA LEU A 13 -4.40 11.79 6.49
C LEU A 13 -4.45 11.36 5.03
N VAL A 14 -3.92 10.17 4.72
CA VAL A 14 -3.91 9.61 3.37
C VAL A 14 -4.75 8.34 3.30
N ASN A 15 -5.35 8.04 2.15
CA ASN A 15 -6.07 6.77 1.95
C ASN A 15 -5.10 5.68 1.47
N ARG A 16 -4.24 5.19 2.38
CA ARG A 16 -3.20 4.21 2.05
C ARG A 16 -3.82 2.87 1.64
N GLY A 17 -4.83 2.38 2.35
CA GLY A 17 -5.48 1.11 2.03
C GLY A 17 -6.08 1.07 0.62
N GLU A 18 -6.68 2.17 0.16
CA GLU A 18 -7.16 2.29 -1.23
C GLU A 18 -6.00 2.34 -2.22
N ALA A 19 -4.96 3.12 -1.95
CA ALA A 19 -3.76 3.19 -2.79
C ALA A 19 -3.09 1.81 -2.95
N PHE A 20 -3.00 1.05 -1.86
CA PHE A 20 -2.44 -0.30 -1.88
C PHE A 20 -3.29 -1.27 -2.69
N ARG A 21 -4.63 -1.18 -2.62
CA ARG A 21 -5.53 -1.98 -3.46
C ARG A 21 -5.35 -1.67 -4.95
N ARG A 22 -5.20 -0.40 -5.32
CA ARG A 22 -4.89 0.02 -6.70
C ARG A 22 -3.54 -0.54 -7.15
N TRP A 23 -2.51 -0.37 -6.31
CA TRP A 23 -1.18 -0.92 -6.57
C TRP A 23 -1.21 -2.44 -6.78
N ALA A 24 -1.89 -3.18 -5.91
CA ALA A 24 -1.99 -4.64 -6.00
C ALA A 24 -2.65 -5.08 -7.31
N ALA A 25 -3.70 -4.36 -7.75
CA ALA A 25 -4.34 -4.61 -9.04
C ALA A 25 -3.41 -4.31 -10.23
N GLU A 26 -2.67 -3.19 -10.21
CA GLU A 26 -1.66 -2.87 -11.22
C GLU A 26 -0.57 -3.95 -11.28
N PHE A 27 -0.01 -4.32 -10.12
CA PHE A 27 1.02 -5.33 -9.97
C PHE A 27 0.59 -6.68 -10.54
N CYS A 28 -0.62 -7.14 -10.22
CA CYS A 28 -1.17 -8.39 -10.72
C CYS A 28 -1.39 -8.35 -12.24
N ARG A 29 -1.97 -7.27 -12.77
CA ARG A 29 -2.23 -7.10 -14.20
C ARG A 29 -0.94 -7.13 -15.02
N GLU A 30 0.09 -6.40 -14.59
CA GLU A 30 1.38 -6.35 -15.29
C GLU A 30 2.11 -7.69 -15.35
N ARG A 31 1.82 -8.59 -14.41
CA ARG A 31 2.47 -9.90 -14.28
C ARG A 31 1.57 -11.07 -14.69
N GLY A 32 0.36 -10.80 -15.17
CA GLY A 32 -0.61 -11.83 -15.55
C GLY A 32 -1.05 -12.72 -14.37
N LEU A 33 -1.04 -12.19 -13.14
CA LEU A 33 -1.45 -12.94 -11.95
C LEU A 33 -2.99 -13.07 -11.89
N PRO A 34 -3.52 -14.16 -11.30
CA PRO A 34 -4.96 -14.37 -11.19
C PRO A 34 -5.61 -13.30 -10.30
N ALA A 35 -6.90 -13.02 -10.53
CA ALA A 35 -7.63 -11.99 -9.77
C ALA A 35 -7.61 -12.22 -8.24
N ALA A 36 -7.60 -13.48 -7.80
CA ALA A 36 -7.48 -13.86 -6.39
C ALA A 36 -6.16 -13.41 -5.73
N ALA A 37 -5.11 -13.12 -6.53
CA ALA A 37 -3.84 -12.62 -6.03
C ALA A 37 -3.98 -11.25 -5.38
N VAL A 38 -4.86 -10.38 -5.87
CA VAL A 38 -5.10 -9.05 -5.26
C VAL A 38 -5.60 -9.21 -3.82
N ALA A 39 -6.60 -10.06 -3.60
CA ALA A 39 -7.14 -10.32 -2.28
C ALA A 39 -6.08 -10.89 -1.33
N TRP A 40 -5.24 -11.79 -1.84
CA TRP A 40 -4.12 -12.35 -1.08
C TRP A 40 -3.09 -11.27 -0.71
N LEU A 41 -2.67 -10.43 -1.67
CA LEU A 41 -1.72 -9.33 -1.41
C LEU A 41 -2.24 -8.38 -0.33
N VAL A 42 -3.51 -7.99 -0.39
CA VAL A 42 -4.16 -7.12 0.60
C VAL A 42 -4.20 -7.77 1.98
N ALA A 43 -4.50 -9.06 2.06
CA ALA A 43 -4.53 -9.78 3.34
C ALA A 43 -3.12 -9.94 3.94
N THR A 44 -2.13 -10.30 3.13
CA THR A 44 -0.73 -10.51 3.55
C THR A 44 -0.06 -9.20 3.97
N ASP A 45 -0.45 -8.07 3.38
CA ASP A 45 0.06 -6.74 3.73
C ASP A 45 -0.22 -6.36 5.20
N ARG A 46 -1.26 -6.94 5.82
CA ARG A 46 -1.66 -6.65 7.21
C ARG A 46 -1.73 -5.16 7.50
N ASP A 47 -2.26 -4.41 6.54
CA ASP A 47 -2.36 -2.96 6.57
C ASP A 47 -1.01 -2.27 6.86
N GLY A 48 0.06 -2.80 6.25
CA GLY A 48 1.41 -2.28 6.37
C GLY A 48 2.10 -2.52 7.70
N CYS A 49 1.49 -3.31 8.59
CA CYS A 49 2.06 -3.67 9.88
C CYS A 49 3.13 -4.77 9.80
N VAL A 50 3.42 -5.31 8.61
CA VAL A 50 4.49 -6.29 8.41
C VAL A 50 5.74 -5.65 7.80
N PRO A 51 6.95 -6.17 8.11
CA PRO A 51 8.15 -5.82 7.39
C PRO A 51 7.96 -6.08 5.89
N ARG A 52 8.40 -5.11 5.09
CA ARG A 52 8.12 -5.07 3.66
C ARG A 52 9.05 -6.00 2.87
N ASP A 53 10.23 -6.30 3.41
CA ASP A 53 11.17 -7.31 2.92
C ASP A 53 10.57 -8.70 3.12
N TRP A 54 9.97 -8.94 4.28
CA TRP A 54 9.18 -10.15 4.54
C TRP A 54 7.99 -10.25 3.56
N PHE A 55 7.19 -9.19 3.43
CA PHE A 55 6.06 -9.16 2.50
C PHE A 55 6.47 -9.51 1.08
N PHE A 56 7.52 -8.85 0.53
CA PHE A 56 7.98 -9.13 -0.83
C PHE A 56 8.67 -10.49 -0.97
N GLY A 57 9.23 -11.04 0.11
CA GLY A 57 9.65 -12.44 0.19
C GLY A 57 8.47 -13.39 -0.04
N GLU A 58 7.39 -13.23 0.72
CA GLU A 58 6.16 -14.03 0.58
C GLU A 58 5.54 -13.89 -0.82
N VAL A 59 5.52 -12.67 -1.38
CA VAL A 59 5.02 -12.41 -2.74
C VAL A 59 5.85 -13.17 -3.78
N ARG A 60 7.18 -13.07 -3.69
CA ARG A 60 8.09 -13.74 -4.63
C ARG A 60 7.91 -15.25 -4.56
N ASP A 61 7.92 -15.80 -3.36
CA ASP A 61 7.89 -17.24 -3.13
C ASP A 61 6.54 -17.84 -3.53
N ARG A 62 5.42 -17.16 -3.22
CA ARG A 62 4.07 -17.61 -3.61
C ARG A 62 3.85 -17.61 -5.12
N PHE A 63 4.32 -16.58 -5.82
CA PHE A 63 4.04 -16.41 -7.25
C PHE A 63 5.21 -16.84 -8.15
N GLY A 64 6.27 -17.41 -7.59
CA GLY A 64 7.44 -17.89 -8.33
C GLY A 64 8.16 -16.79 -9.11
N LEU A 65 8.24 -15.57 -8.57
CA LEU A 65 8.79 -14.43 -9.30
C LEU A 65 10.31 -14.50 -9.39
N ALA A 66 10.86 -14.31 -10.59
CA ALA A 66 12.32 -14.22 -10.79
C ALA A 66 12.91 -12.87 -10.31
N THR A 67 12.07 -11.85 -10.12
CA THR A 67 12.51 -10.54 -9.64
C THR A 67 12.96 -10.63 -8.17
N SER A 68 14.09 -10.01 -7.84
CA SER A 68 14.58 -9.97 -6.45
C SER A 68 13.64 -9.18 -5.54
N VAL A 69 13.64 -9.53 -4.24
CA VAL A 69 12.87 -8.83 -3.19
C VAL A 69 13.21 -7.34 -3.19
N ASP A 70 14.50 -6.98 -3.26
CA ASP A 70 14.94 -5.58 -3.27
C ASP A 70 14.38 -4.79 -4.45
N ARG A 71 14.29 -5.42 -5.63
CA ARG A 71 13.74 -4.76 -6.83
C ARG A 71 12.23 -4.61 -6.74
N LEU A 72 11.51 -5.64 -6.27
CA LEU A 72 10.07 -5.55 -6.02
C LEU A 72 9.75 -4.42 -5.03
N TRP A 73 10.53 -4.34 -3.95
CA TRP A 73 10.44 -3.29 -2.97
C TRP A 73 10.73 -1.90 -3.55
N ALA A 74 11.80 -1.76 -4.34
CA ALA A 74 12.18 -0.49 -4.95
C ALA A 74 11.11 0.02 -5.92
N ASP A 75 10.52 -0.88 -6.71
CA ASP A 75 9.43 -0.56 -7.62
C ASP A 75 8.16 -0.14 -6.86
N TYR A 76 7.82 -0.84 -5.78
CA TYR A 76 6.73 -0.45 -4.88
C TYR A 76 6.93 0.95 -4.28
N ARG A 77 8.12 1.23 -3.72
CA ARG A 77 8.43 2.53 -3.12
C ARG A 77 8.35 3.68 -4.10
N ARG A 78 8.68 3.44 -5.36
CA ARG A 78 8.57 4.44 -6.43
C ARG A 78 7.12 4.69 -6.80
N ARG A 79 6.30 3.64 -6.92
CA ARG A 79 4.93 3.73 -7.43
C ARG A 79 3.91 4.19 -6.40
N MET A 80 4.01 3.71 -5.15
CA MET A 80 3.00 3.97 -4.12
C MET A 80 2.66 5.45 -3.88
N PRO A 81 3.64 6.38 -3.78
CA PRO A 81 3.34 7.79 -3.53
C PRO A 81 2.43 8.42 -4.60
N GLU A 82 2.51 7.93 -5.84
CA GLU A 82 1.70 8.43 -6.96
C GLU A 82 0.25 7.94 -6.91
N LEU A 83 -0.03 6.90 -6.12
CA LEU A 83 -1.35 6.28 -5.99
C LEU A 83 -2.12 6.76 -4.77
N VAL A 84 -1.46 7.51 -3.89
CA VAL A 84 -2.02 7.99 -2.64
C VAL A 84 -2.79 9.28 -2.86
N ASP A 85 -4.05 9.29 -2.41
CA ASP A 85 -4.86 10.49 -2.32
C ASP A 85 -4.91 10.99 -0.86
N CYS A 86 -4.70 12.29 -0.67
CA CYS A 86 -4.97 12.95 0.61
C CYS A 86 -6.47 12.98 0.86
N ARG A 87 -6.90 12.67 2.09
CA ARG A 87 -8.30 12.90 2.45
C ARG A 87 -8.57 14.41 2.39
N PRO A 88 -9.64 14.85 1.69
CA PRO A 88 -9.98 16.27 1.67
C PRO A 88 -10.26 16.75 3.10
N ALA A 89 -9.81 17.97 3.42
CA ALA A 89 -10.13 18.59 4.68
C ALA A 89 -11.66 18.66 4.82
N ARG A 90 -12.21 17.99 5.83
CA ARG A 90 -13.62 18.13 6.18
C ARG A 90 -13.76 19.51 6.81
N HIS A 91 -14.04 20.53 6.00
CA HIS A 91 -14.58 21.77 6.56
C HIS A 91 -15.93 21.41 7.17
N ARG A 92 -16.01 21.45 8.51
CA ARG A 92 -17.29 21.63 9.19
C ARG A 92 -17.72 23.06 8.85
N LEU A 93 -18.40 23.22 7.72
CA LEU A 93 -19.41 24.26 7.61
C LEU A 93 -20.55 23.83 8.55
N ASP A 94 -21.16 24.80 9.19
CA ASP A 94 -22.16 24.71 10.27
C ASP A 94 -21.55 24.71 11.68
N GLN A 95 -21.19 25.91 12.14
CA GLN A 95 -22.01 26.70 13.07
C GLN A 95 -21.60 28.18 13.05
#